data_AF-A0A2T3CQR3-F1
#
_entry.id   AF-A0A2T3CQR3-F1
#
_cell.length_a   1.000
_cell.length_b   1.000
_cell.length_c   1.000
_cell.angle_alpha   90.00
_cell.angle_beta   90.00
_cell.angle_gamma   90.00
#
_symmetry.space_group_name_H-M   'P 1'
#
loop_
_entity.id
_entity.type
_entity.pdbx_description
1 polymer ?
#
loop_
_entity_poly.entity_id
_entity_poly.type
_entity_poly.pdbx_seq_one_letter_code
_entity_poly.pdbx_strand_id
1 'polypeptide(L)'
;MALERCDVEKIAHLARLGLNEADLPRTTDALNSILGLVDQMQAVDTTGIEPLAHPLEANQRLRADVVTESNHRDSYQAIAPATENGLYLVPKVIE
;
A
#
# COMPACT_ATOMS: atom_id res chain seq x y z
N MET A 1 -21.28 6.28 6.00
CA MET A 1 -21.79 4.98 5.48
C MET A 1 -21.11 3.87 6.27
N ALA A 2 -21.80 2.78 6.62
CA ALA A 2 -21.18 1.66 7.34
C ALA A 2 -20.61 0.63 6.35
N LEU A 3 -19.39 0.15 6.63
CA LEU A 3 -18.77 -0.98 5.95
C LEU A 3 -19.38 -2.28 6.46
N GLU A 4 -19.64 -3.19 5.51
CA GLU A 4 -20.04 -4.57 5.78
C GLU A 4 -18.81 -5.51 5.76
N ARG A 5 -18.95 -6.71 6.34
CA ARG A 5 -17.87 -7.72 6.36
C ARG A 5 -17.29 -8.00 4.97
N CYS A 6 -18.15 -8.09 3.95
CA CYS A 6 -17.72 -8.38 2.58
C CYS A 6 -16.85 -7.27 1.98
N ASP A 7 -17.01 -6.02 2.44
CA ASP A 7 -16.20 -4.91 1.97
C ASP A 7 -14.83 -4.92 2.65
N VAL A 8 -14.76 -5.28 3.94
CA VAL A 8 -13.50 -5.50 4.64
C VAL A 8 -12.70 -6.65 4.01
N GLU A 9 -13.36 -7.75 3.63
CA GLU A 9 -12.72 -8.87 2.92
C GLU A 9 -12.17 -8.45 1.55
N LYS A 10 -12.92 -7.65 0.78
CA LYS A 10 -12.43 -7.10 -0.51
C LYS A 10 -11.21 -6.20 -0.32
N ILE A 11 -11.24 -5.31 0.68
CA ILE A 11 -10.12 -4.42 0.99
C ILE A 11 -8.89 -5.23 1.41
N ALA A 12 -9.07 -6.26 2.24
CA ALA A 12 -7.99 -7.16 2.65
C ALA A 12 -7.38 -7.88 1.44
N HIS A 13 -8.20 -8.34 0.49
CA HIS A 13 -7.73 -8.95 -0.74
C HIS A 13 -6.88 -7.98 -1.59
N LEU A 14 -7.34 -6.74 -1.77
CA LEU A 14 -6.62 -5.70 -2.51
C LEU A 14 -5.27 -5.36 -1.85
N ALA A 15 -5.24 -5.32 -0.51
CA ALA A 15 -4.04 -5.05 0.27
C ALA A 15 -3.14 -6.28 0.51
N ARG A 16 -3.52 -7.47 0.00
CA ARG A 16 -2.83 -8.76 0.24
C ARG A 16 -2.67 -9.11 1.72
N LEU A 17 -3.69 -8.82 2.52
CA LEU A 17 -3.76 -9.15 3.94
C LEU A 17 -4.59 -10.42 4.17
N GLY A 18 -4.03 -11.39 4.89
CA GLY A 18 -4.78 -12.53 5.40
C GLY A 18 -5.49 -12.16 6.70
N LEU A 19 -6.81 -12.20 6.71
CA LEU A 19 -7.63 -11.97 7.90
C LEU A 19 -8.25 -13.27 8.37
N ASN A 20 -8.15 -13.53 9.68
CA ASN A 20 -8.86 -14.63 10.31
C ASN A 20 -10.32 -14.25 10.55
N GLU A 21 -11.22 -15.24 10.52
CA GLU A 21 -12.65 -14.99 10.77
C GLU A 21 -12.93 -14.39 12.16
N ALA A 22 -12.10 -14.73 13.16
CA ALA A 22 -12.19 -14.18 14.50
C ALA A 22 -11.83 -12.68 14.58
N ASP A 23 -10.98 -12.19 13.67
CA ASP A 23 -10.54 -10.79 13.64
C ASP A 23 -11.47 -9.88 12.83
N LEU A 24 -12.30 -10.46 11.95
CA LEU A 24 -13.18 -9.70 11.05
C LEU A 24 -14.17 -8.78 11.77
N PRO A 25 -14.90 -9.20 12.81
CA PRO A 25 -15.85 -8.32 13.51
C PRO A 25 -15.14 -7.10 14.12
N ARG A 26 -14.05 -7.34 14.85
CA ARG A 26 -13.26 -6.28 15.50
C ARG A 26 -12.66 -5.31 14.48
N THR A 27 -12.18 -5.83 13.36
CA THR A 27 -11.57 -5.01 12.29
C THR A 27 -12.64 -4.16 11.59
N THR A 28 -13.83 -4.71 11.38
CA THR A 28 -14.97 -4.00 10.79
C THR A 28 -15.41 -2.84 11.69
N ASP A 29 -15.54 -3.07 13.00
CA ASP A 29 -15.91 -2.04 13.96
C ASP A 29 -14.86 -0.92 14.06
N ALA A 30 -13.58 -1.30 14.05
CA ALA A 30 -12.48 -0.34 14.06
C ALA A 30 -12.46 0.53 12.79
N LEU A 31 -12.65 -0.07 11.62
CA LEU A 31 -12.71 0.66 10.34
C LEU A 31 -13.93 1.59 10.28
N ASN A 32 -15.09 1.13 10.74
CA ASN A 32 -16.30 1.97 10.83
C ASN A 32 -16.10 3.16 11.76
N SER A 33 -15.40 2.97 12.88
CA SER A 33 -15.06 4.06 13.81
C SER A 33 -14.14 5.10 13.16
N ILE A 34 -13.13 4.65 12.41
CA ILE A 34 -12.20 5.52 11.67
C ILE A 34 -12.94 6.29 10.58
N LEU A 35 -13.80 5.63 9.80
CA LEU A 35 -14.60 6.30 8.78
C LEU A 35 -15.56 7.32 9.38
N GLY A 36 -16.16 7.01 10.54
CA GLY A 36 -16.98 7.98 11.27
C GLY A 36 -16.22 9.22 11.72
N LEU A 37 -14.92 9.10 12.04
CA LEU A 37 -14.05 10.24 12.33
C LEU A 37 -13.75 11.05 11.06
N VAL A 38 -13.45 10.37 9.95
CA VAL A 38 -13.15 11.03 8.65
C VAL A 38 -14.39 11.74 8.09
N ASP A 39 -15.59 11.19 8.30
CA ASP A 39 -16.86 11.80 7.88
C ASP A 39 -17.05 13.21 8.50
N GLN A 40 -16.46 13.50 9.67
CA GLN A 40 -16.49 14.85 10.28
C GLN A 40 -15.83 15.91 9.39
N MET A 41 -14.85 15.52 8.56
CA MET A 41 -14.17 16.44 7.64
C MET A 41 -15.08 16.92 6.51
N GLN A 42 -16.17 16.20 6.19
CA GLN A 42 -17.14 16.59 5.15
C GLN A 42 -17.95 17.83 5.52
N ALA A 43 -17.94 18.25 6.80
CA ALA A 43 -18.62 19.46 7.24
C ALA A 43 -17.97 20.75 6.72
N VAL A 44 -16.74 20.67 6.22
CA VAL A 44 -15.98 21.82 5.71
C VAL A 44 -16.19 21.93 4.19
N ASP A 45 -16.63 23.10 3.71
CA ASP A 45 -16.76 23.38 2.28
C ASP A 45 -15.37 23.58 1.65
N THR A 46 -15.01 22.73 0.70
CA THR A 46 -13.74 22.79 -0.06
C THR A 46 -13.98 23.17 -1.52
N THR A 47 -15.13 23.75 -1.86
CA THR A 47 -15.47 24.15 -3.23
C THR A 47 -14.46 25.18 -3.75
N GLY A 48 -13.81 24.87 -4.86
CA GLY A 48 -12.82 25.75 -5.49
C GLY A 48 -11.44 25.75 -4.83
N ILE A 49 -11.19 24.88 -3.84
CA ILE A 49 -9.87 24.71 -3.22
C ILE A 49 -9.08 23.63 -3.96
N GLU A 50 -7.87 23.96 -4.42
CA GLU A 50 -6.97 23.00 -5.04
C GLU A 50 -6.34 22.05 -4.00
N PRO A 51 -6.31 20.73 -4.24
CA PRO A 51 -5.67 19.78 -3.34
C PRO A 51 -4.15 19.98 -3.24
N LEU A 52 -3.61 19.90 -2.02
CA LEU A 52 -2.17 19.98 -1.77
C LEU A 52 -1.51 18.59 -1.87
N ALA A 53 -0.84 18.29 -2.99
CA ALA A 53 -0.14 17.02 -3.19
C ALA A 53 1.27 16.98 -2.54
N HIS A 54 2.00 18.09 -2.60
CA HIS A 54 3.33 18.25 -2.01
C HIS A 54 3.37 19.55 -1.21
N PRO A 55 3.93 19.55 0.02
CA PRO A 55 4.00 20.75 0.84
C PRO A 55 5.00 21.80 0.31
N LEU A 56 5.91 21.38 -0.58
CA LEU A 56 6.87 22.25 -1.24
C LEU A 56 6.57 22.26 -2.74
N GLU A 57 6.67 23.43 -3.35
CA GLU A 57 6.59 23.59 -4.80
C GLU A 57 7.89 23.10 -5.46
N ALA A 58 8.00 21.78 -5.59
CA ALA A 58 9.14 21.14 -6.21
C ALA A 58 8.88 20.98 -7.72
N ASN A 59 9.78 21.54 -8.52
CA ASN A 59 9.83 21.26 -9.95
C ASN A 59 10.38 19.84 -10.20
N GLN A 60 9.95 19.22 -11.30
CA GLN A 60 10.44 17.91 -11.70
C GLN A 60 11.95 17.96 -11.94
N ARG A 61 12.72 17.22 -11.12
CA ARG A 61 14.16 17.08 -11.31
C ARG A 61 14.44 16.01 -12.36
N LEU A 62 15.26 16.34 -13.34
CA LEU A 62 15.75 15.38 -14.32
C LEU A 62 16.97 14.64 -13.76
N ARG A 63 17.07 13.35 -14.06
CA ARG A 63 18.27 12.54 -13.85
C ARG A 63 19.08 12.51 -15.14
N ALA A 64 20.39 12.66 -15.06
CA ALA A 64 21.28 12.52 -16.22
C ALA A 64 21.25 11.08 -16.76
N ASP A 65 21.33 10.94 -18.09
CA ASP A 65 21.40 9.65 -18.77
C ASP A 65 22.84 9.10 -18.74
N VAL A 66 23.25 8.62 -17.57
CA VAL A 66 24.59 8.06 -17.33
C VAL A 66 24.44 6.74 -16.59
N VAL A 67 25.22 5.74 -17.01
CA VAL A 67 25.29 4.42 -16.36
C VAL A 67 26.01 4.57 -15.02
N THR A 68 25.40 4.05 -13.95
CA THR A 68 25.94 4.12 -12.57
C THR A 68 26.02 2.75 -11.89
N GLU A 69 25.50 1.72 -12.54
CA GLU A 69 25.24 0.42 -11.97
C GLU A 69 26.50 -0.43 -11.90
N SER A 70 26.70 -1.09 -10.76
CA SER A 70 27.71 -2.13 -10.60
C SER A 70 27.07 -3.40 -10.04
N ASN A 71 27.73 -4.55 -10.23
CA ASN A 71 27.15 -5.82 -9.79
C ASN A 71 27.23 -5.95 -8.26
N HIS A 72 26.06 -5.99 -7.63
CA HIS A 72 25.88 -6.10 -6.18
C HIS A 72 25.05 -7.34 -5.79
N ARG A 73 25.07 -8.38 -6.63
CA ARG A 73 24.27 -9.61 -6.47
C ARG A 73 24.35 -10.18 -5.05
N ASP A 74 25.57 -10.41 -4.56
CA ASP A 74 25.79 -11.06 -3.27
C ASP A 74 25.20 -10.25 -2.11
N SER A 75 25.36 -8.92 -2.14
CA SER A 75 24.78 -8.04 -1.12
C SER A 75 23.25 -7.98 -1.18
N TYR A 76 22.65 -8.03 -2.36
CA TYR A 76 21.19 -8.00 -2.49
C TYR A 76 20.54 -9.31 -2.05
N GLN A 77 21.21 -10.43 -2.33
CA GLN A 77 20.70 -11.77 -2.02
C GLN A 77 20.88 -12.15 -0.56
N ALA A 78 21.76 -11.46 0.18
CA ALA A 78 22.00 -11.71 1.60
C ALA A 78 20.74 -11.59 2.50
N ILE A 79 19.77 -10.75 2.11
CA ILE A 79 18.51 -10.56 2.87
C ILE A 79 17.32 -11.30 2.26
N ALA A 80 17.53 -12.03 1.16
CA ALA A 80 16.45 -12.63 0.43
C ALA A 80 16.02 -13.96 1.06
N PRO A 81 14.70 -14.22 1.21
CA PRO A 81 14.22 -15.47 1.81
C PRO A 81 14.63 -16.74 1.05
N ALA A 82 14.70 -16.67 -0.27
CA ALA A 82 15.08 -17.81 -1.11
C ALA A 82 15.72 -17.34 -2.42
N THR A 83 16.88 -17.90 -2.73
CA THR A 83 17.61 -17.61 -3.97
C THR A 83 18.27 -18.88 -4.52
N GLU A 84 18.31 -19.02 -5.83
CA GLU A 84 18.98 -20.14 -6.50
C GLU A 84 19.60 -19.67 -7.82
N ASN A 85 20.83 -20.09 -8.12
CA ASN A 85 21.57 -19.73 -9.34
C ASN A 85 21.57 -18.20 -9.62
N GLY A 86 21.59 -17.40 -8.56
CA GLY A 86 21.55 -15.94 -8.65
C GLY A 86 20.17 -15.34 -8.96
N LEU A 87 19.08 -16.09 -8.84
CA LEU A 87 17.70 -15.65 -9.06
C LEU A 87 16.91 -15.67 -7.74
N TYR A 88 15.87 -14.85 -7.63
CA TYR A 88 14.92 -14.89 -6.51
C TYR A 88 13.85 -15.94 -6.78
N LEU A 89 13.66 -16.86 -5.85
CA LEU A 89 12.64 -17.89 -5.97
C LEU A 89 11.30 -17.35 -5.49
N VAL A 90 10.28 -17.49 -6.33
CA VAL A 90 8.88 -17.18 -6.00
C VAL A 90 8.00 -18.36 -6.39
N PRO A 91 6.91 -18.62 -5.66
CA PRO A 91 5.94 -19.64 -6.06
C PRO A 91 5.42 -19.34 -7.46
N LYS A 92 5.49 -20.33 -8.34
CA LYS A 92 4.88 -20.23 -9.67
C LYS A 92 3.36 -20.22 -9.49
N VAL A 93 2.70 -19.20 -10.03
CA VAL A 93 1.24 -19.19 -10.12
C VAL A 93 0.85 -20.26 -11.15
N ILE A 94 0.17 -21.31 -10.70
CA ILE A 94 -0.45 -22.34 -11.53
C ILE A 94 -1.93 -22.28 -11.18
N GLU A 95 -2.78 -22.03 -12.18
CA GLU A 95 -4.24 -22.10 -12.07
C GLU A 95 -4.73 -23.54 -12.19
#